data_AF-A0AAU6GX96-F1
#
_entry.id   AF-A0AAU6GX96-F1
#
_cell.length_a   1.000
_cell.length_b   1.000
_cell.length_c   1.000
_cell.angle_alpha   90.00
_cell.angle_beta   90.00
_cell.angle_gamma   90.00
#
_symmetry.space_group_name_H-M   'P 1'
#
loop_
_entity.id
_entity.type
_entity.pdbx_description
1 polymer ?
#
loop_
_entity_poly.entity_id
_entity_poly.type
_entity_poly.pdbx_seq_one_letter_code
_entity_poly.pdbx_strand_id
1 'polypeptide(L)'
;MSEYPASGPPPQIPATRAPAPRPKPTTTLRQRLAELRGPSVAPHPLDARALAALAANPGCKRRALLDGAGVDKAVLATALGSPAAFGQSQFAFVRGNAFEAKVKADGGTELLRLLFEQLGGGAEPPAAAVVPDLTAAGPEGRAARTALALREATAAGGWALLDHPMLALEVAGSPAYLEPDAVVVHPDGTWTVVEIKSFPMIDSSADAAKVGAAARQSAVYVLALERIAAVTEGAEVGHRILLVCPKDFSNLPTASVVDVRKQRAVTSRQLTRLTRVEDIAAALPEGTTFDPGCSPEELGSAVEAVPAAYAPECLAACELAFHCRAKARAEGAVESLGRSVRGELGGLTTVAGVLAAAAGKEGDPADPTVAALRRAAALRAEALAGVDGGVPCH
;
A
#
# COMPACT_ATOMS: atom_id res chain seq x y z
N MET A 1 -64.78 -8.21 54.58
CA MET A 1 -64.32 -7.81 53.25
C MET A 1 -63.19 -6.81 53.42
N SER A 2 -61.95 -7.26 53.33
CA SER A 2 -60.77 -6.44 53.04
C SER A 2 -59.67 -7.41 52.63
N GLU A 3 -59.53 -7.60 51.32
CA GLU A 3 -58.55 -8.48 50.70
C GLU A 3 -57.17 -7.83 50.75
N TYR A 4 -56.19 -8.55 51.29
CA TYR A 4 -54.77 -8.23 51.18
C TYR A 4 -54.20 -8.94 49.93
N PRO A 5 -53.49 -8.25 49.02
CA PRO A 5 -52.91 -8.88 47.85
C PRO A 5 -51.64 -9.66 48.20
N ALA A 6 -51.51 -10.84 47.60
CA ALA A 6 -50.36 -11.74 47.73
C ALA A 6 -49.07 -11.10 47.19
N SER A 7 -47.99 -11.24 47.95
CA SER A 7 -46.64 -10.78 47.59
C SER A 7 -46.08 -11.59 46.43
N GLY A 8 -45.75 -10.93 45.33
CA GLY A 8 -45.05 -11.54 44.19
C GLY A 8 -43.58 -11.90 44.52
N PRO A 9 -42.96 -12.82 43.77
CA PRO A 9 -41.58 -13.23 44.00
C PRO A 9 -40.60 -12.08 43.68
N PRO A 10 -39.43 -12.04 44.34
CA PRO A 10 -38.46 -10.98 44.13
C PRO A 10 -37.87 -11.00 42.71
N PRO A 11 -37.45 -9.85 42.17
CA PRO A 11 -36.89 -9.77 40.83
C PRO A 11 -35.59 -10.57 40.72
N GLN A 12 -35.51 -11.42 39.70
CA GLN A 12 -34.28 -12.15 39.36
C GLN A 12 -33.25 -11.16 38.80
N ILE A 13 -32.15 -10.98 39.53
CA ILE A 13 -30.99 -10.22 39.07
C ILE A 13 -30.31 -11.03 37.95
N PRO A 14 -30.12 -10.48 36.74
CA PRO A 14 -29.41 -11.19 35.68
C PRO A 14 -27.98 -11.51 36.14
N ALA A 15 -27.55 -12.75 35.95
CA ALA A 15 -26.18 -13.15 36.25
C ALA A 15 -25.19 -12.23 35.51
N THR A 16 -24.31 -11.58 36.28
CA THR A 16 -23.21 -10.77 35.77
C THR A 16 -22.38 -11.60 34.80
N ARG A 17 -22.43 -11.22 33.52
CA ARG A 17 -21.60 -11.78 32.45
C ARG A 17 -20.14 -11.63 32.88
N ALA A 18 -19.44 -12.76 33.00
CA ALA A 18 -18.03 -12.79 33.35
C ALA A 18 -17.25 -11.83 32.42
N PRO A 19 -16.32 -11.02 32.95
CA PRO A 19 -15.54 -10.12 32.13
C PRO A 19 -14.77 -10.94 31.10
N ALA A 20 -14.85 -10.54 29.83
CA ALA A 20 -14.04 -11.12 28.77
C ALA A 20 -12.56 -11.08 29.18
N PRO A 21 -11.76 -12.12 28.86
CA PRO A 21 -10.35 -12.14 29.21
C PRO A 21 -9.66 -10.90 28.65
N ARG A 22 -8.96 -10.17 29.53
CA ARG A 22 -8.17 -8.99 29.15
C ARG A 22 -7.15 -9.42 28.08
N PRO A 23 -6.99 -8.67 26.98
CA PRO A 23 -5.94 -8.95 26.01
C PRO A 23 -4.58 -8.95 26.72
N LYS A 24 -3.75 -9.97 26.45
CA LYS A 24 -2.38 -10.06 26.96
C LYS A 24 -1.55 -8.87 26.45
N PRO A 25 -0.51 -8.42 27.17
CA PRO A 25 0.04 -7.08 27.00
C PRO A 25 0.88 -6.95 25.72
N THR A 26 0.73 -5.81 25.04
CA THR A 26 1.47 -5.33 23.86
C THR A 26 3.00 -5.32 24.00
N THR A 27 3.53 -5.49 25.22
CA THR A 27 4.97 -5.56 25.52
C THR A 27 5.62 -6.85 25.00
N THR A 28 4.92 -7.99 25.00
CA THR A 28 5.48 -9.26 24.48
C THR A 28 5.59 -9.24 22.96
N LEU A 29 4.63 -8.62 22.27
CA LEU A 29 4.66 -8.53 20.80
C LEU A 29 5.80 -7.62 20.33
N ARG A 30 5.96 -6.43 20.91
CA ARG A 30 7.06 -5.52 20.56
C ARG A 30 8.44 -6.18 20.77
N GLN A 31 8.60 -6.89 21.89
CA GLN A 31 9.82 -7.65 22.16
C GLN A 31 10.02 -8.74 21.10
N ARG A 32 8.98 -9.54 20.80
CA ARG A 32 9.06 -10.60 19.79
C ARG A 32 9.41 -10.07 18.39
N LEU A 33 8.86 -8.92 18.01
CA LEU A 33 9.18 -8.27 16.74
C LEU A 33 10.63 -7.74 16.71
N ALA A 34 11.14 -7.26 17.84
CA ALA A 34 12.55 -6.88 17.96
C ALA A 34 13.48 -8.10 17.87
N GLU A 35 13.14 -9.22 18.52
CA GLU A 35 13.88 -10.48 18.41
C GLU A 35 13.92 -10.97 16.95
N LEU A 36 12.78 -10.94 16.26
CA LEU A 36 12.69 -11.32 14.84
C LEU A 36 13.53 -10.43 13.94
N ARG A 37 13.64 -9.13 14.22
CA ARG A 37 14.47 -8.20 13.43
C ARG A 37 15.97 -8.36 13.72
N GLY A 38 16.31 -8.93 14.87
CA GLY A 38 17.62 -8.77 15.51
C GLY A 38 17.51 -7.73 16.64
N PRO A 39 17.73 -8.12 17.92
CA PRO A 39 17.43 -7.27 19.07
C PRO A 39 18.29 -5.99 19.14
N SER A 40 19.47 -6.00 18.50
CA SER A 40 20.37 -4.85 18.39
C SER A 40 20.07 -3.96 17.17
N VAL A 41 19.19 -4.40 16.26
CA VAL A 41 18.88 -3.70 15.02
C VAL A 41 17.74 -2.70 15.28
N ALA A 42 17.96 -1.44 14.91
CA ALA A 42 16.91 -0.42 14.97
C ALA A 42 15.78 -0.74 13.97
N PRO A 43 14.51 -0.50 14.31
CA PRO A 43 13.41 -0.70 13.38
C PRO A 43 13.56 0.23 12.18
N HIS A 44 13.49 -0.33 10.97
CA HIS A 44 13.37 0.44 9.74
C HIS A 44 11.97 1.09 9.70
N PRO A 45 11.88 2.42 9.53
CA PRO A 45 10.60 3.12 9.55
C PRO A 45 9.75 2.74 8.33
N LEU A 46 8.43 2.70 8.51
CA LEU A 46 7.49 2.53 7.41
C LEU A 46 7.20 3.88 6.77
N ASP A 47 7.40 3.97 5.46
CA ASP A 47 7.01 5.11 4.64
C ASP A 47 5.67 4.84 3.90
N ALA A 48 5.15 5.84 3.21
CA ALA A 48 3.91 5.71 2.44
C ALA A 48 4.02 4.65 1.34
N ARG A 49 5.23 4.45 0.77
CA ARG A 49 5.47 3.42 -0.25
C ARG A 49 5.32 2.02 0.33
N ALA A 50 5.89 1.75 1.51
CA ALA A 50 5.79 0.49 2.21
C ALA A 50 4.33 0.18 2.60
N LEU A 51 3.60 1.18 3.10
CA LEU A 51 2.17 1.03 3.44
C LEU A 51 1.30 0.81 2.19
N ALA A 52 1.60 1.51 1.09
CA ALA A 52 0.93 1.28 -0.20
C ALA A 52 1.24 -0.11 -0.77
N ALA A 53 2.46 -0.62 -0.60
CA ALA A 53 2.85 -1.96 -1.02
C ALA A 53 2.13 -3.06 -0.22
N LEU A 54 1.96 -2.88 1.09
CA LEU A 54 1.14 -3.75 1.93
C LEU A 54 -0.31 -3.81 1.43
N ALA A 55 -0.90 -2.66 1.12
CA ALA A 55 -2.25 -2.58 0.55
C ALA A 55 -2.36 -3.22 -0.84
N ALA A 56 -1.28 -3.17 -1.65
CA ALA A 56 -1.24 -3.76 -2.98
C ALA A 56 -1.14 -5.29 -2.98
N ASN A 57 -0.65 -5.91 -1.90
CA ASN A 57 -0.53 -7.36 -1.76
C ASN A 57 -0.98 -7.85 -0.36
N PRO A 58 -2.27 -7.74 -0.04
CA PRO A 58 -2.79 -7.96 1.31
C PRO A 58 -2.69 -9.41 1.82
N GLY A 59 -2.46 -10.37 0.93
CA GLY A 59 -2.32 -11.79 1.29
C GLY A 59 -0.90 -12.20 1.71
N CYS A 60 0.08 -11.31 1.59
CA CYS A 60 1.48 -11.66 1.82
C CYS A 60 1.85 -11.59 3.31
N LYS A 61 1.78 -12.73 4.02
CA LYS A 61 2.17 -12.84 5.44
C LYS A 61 3.62 -12.43 5.67
N ARG A 62 4.52 -12.84 4.78
CA ARG A 62 5.94 -12.45 4.80
C ARG A 62 6.12 -10.93 4.83
N ARG A 63 5.46 -10.21 3.92
CA ARG A 63 5.54 -8.74 3.89
C ARG A 63 4.96 -8.11 5.16
N ALA A 64 3.77 -8.55 5.57
CA ALA A 64 3.10 -8.05 6.77
C ALA A 64 3.96 -8.20 8.03
N LEU A 65 4.60 -9.36 8.21
CA LEU A 65 5.50 -9.60 9.34
C LEU A 65 6.77 -8.75 9.27
N LEU A 66 7.46 -8.74 8.12
CA LEU A 66 8.72 -8.01 7.98
C LEU A 66 8.53 -6.50 8.13
N ASP A 67 7.44 -5.94 7.58
CA ASP A 67 7.08 -4.54 7.76
C ASP A 67 6.67 -4.25 9.21
N GLY A 68 5.86 -5.11 9.83
CA GLY A 68 5.47 -4.98 11.23
C GLY A 68 6.66 -5.09 12.20
N ALA A 69 7.65 -5.92 11.87
CA ALA A 69 8.90 -6.06 12.62
C ALA A 69 9.90 -4.93 12.34
N GLY A 70 9.67 -4.07 11.35
CA GLY A 70 10.62 -3.03 10.96
C GLY A 70 11.92 -3.61 10.36
N VAL A 71 11.85 -4.72 9.64
CA VAL A 71 13.01 -5.31 8.95
C VAL A 71 13.30 -4.53 7.67
N ASP A 72 14.56 -4.11 7.52
CA ASP A 72 15.06 -3.56 6.25
C ASP A 72 15.15 -4.67 5.21
N LYS A 73 14.16 -4.71 4.32
CA LYS A 73 14.03 -5.74 3.30
C LYS A 73 15.06 -5.61 2.18
N ALA A 74 15.64 -4.43 1.97
CA ALA A 74 16.69 -4.25 0.98
C ALA A 74 18.01 -4.85 1.48
N VAL A 75 18.33 -4.61 2.77
CA VAL A 75 19.47 -5.24 3.43
C VAL A 75 19.27 -6.76 3.50
N LEU A 76 18.08 -7.22 3.91
CA LEU A 76 17.76 -8.64 3.93
C LEU A 76 17.85 -9.30 2.54
N ALA A 77 17.33 -8.65 1.49
CA ALA A 77 17.44 -9.14 0.12
C ALA A 77 18.91 -9.27 -0.34
N THR A 78 19.76 -8.34 0.09
CA THR A 78 21.20 -8.36 -0.20
C THR A 78 21.89 -9.51 0.52
N ALA A 79 21.59 -9.70 1.82
CA ALA A 79 22.13 -10.82 2.61
C ALA A 79 21.70 -12.20 2.07
N LEU A 80 20.50 -12.29 1.48
CA LEU A 80 20.00 -13.47 0.76
C LEU A 80 20.61 -13.67 -0.64
N GLY A 81 21.54 -12.80 -1.07
CA GLY A 81 22.13 -12.86 -2.41
C GLY A 81 21.14 -12.55 -3.55
N SER A 82 20.01 -11.92 -3.26
CA SER A 82 18.95 -11.57 -4.22
C SER A 82 18.58 -10.09 -4.16
N PRO A 83 19.56 -9.15 -4.23
CA PRO A 83 19.27 -7.73 -4.13
C PRO A 83 18.32 -7.30 -5.25
N ALA A 84 17.34 -6.47 -4.91
CA ALA A 84 16.51 -5.88 -5.93
C ALA A 84 17.35 -4.95 -6.80
N ALA A 85 17.28 -5.14 -8.12
CA ALA A 85 17.90 -4.26 -9.09
C ALA A 85 17.11 -2.94 -9.23
N PHE A 86 16.73 -2.30 -8.11
CA PHE A 86 16.24 -0.92 -8.16
C PHE A 86 17.41 -0.02 -8.54
N GLY A 87 17.69 0.02 -9.84
CA GLY A 87 18.58 0.96 -10.50
C GLY A 87 17.97 2.34 -10.39
N GLN A 88 18.22 2.95 -9.25
CA GLN A 88 17.88 4.31 -8.88
C GLN A 88 18.67 5.26 -9.78
N SER A 89 18.22 5.44 -11.02
CA SER A 89 18.88 6.32 -11.99
C SER A 89 19.00 7.72 -11.39
N GLN A 90 20.24 8.15 -11.12
CA GLN A 90 20.52 9.48 -10.59
C GLN A 90 19.92 10.57 -11.47
N PHE A 91 19.90 10.35 -12.80
CA PHE A 91 19.24 11.23 -13.75
C PHE A 91 17.72 11.32 -13.53
N ALA A 92 17.05 10.19 -13.23
CA ALA A 92 15.61 10.18 -12.96
C ALA A 92 15.27 10.93 -11.67
N PHE A 93 16.13 10.88 -10.65
CA PHE A 93 15.97 11.68 -9.43
C PHE A 93 16.15 13.16 -9.66
N VAL A 94 17.26 13.56 -10.27
CA VAL A 94 17.54 14.98 -10.54
C VAL A 94 16.43 15.59 -11.37
N ARG A 95 15.96 14.87 -12.42
CA ARG A 95 14.83 15.30 -13.23
C ARG A 95 13.53 15.38 -12.43
N GLY A 96 13.28 14.42 -11.53
CA GLY A 96 12.12 14.43 -10.65
C GLY A 96 12.09 15.65 -9.73
N ASN A 97 13.19 15.88 -9.00
CA ASN A 97 13.33 17.01 -8.08
C ASN A 97 13.23 18.35 -8.81
N ALA A 98 13.82 18.47 -10.00
CA ALA A 98 13.71 19.69 -10.81
C ALA A 98 12.27 19.94 -11.29
N PHE A 99 11.54 18.89 -11.66
CA PHE A 99 10.13 19.00 -12.04
C PHE A 99 9.26 19.41 -10.85
N GLU A 100 9.47 18.79 -9.69
CA GLU A 100 8.77 19.12 -8.46
C GLU A 100 9.02 20.56 -8.02
N ALA A 101 10.29 20.99 -7.97
CA ALA A 101 10.65 22.37 -7.66
C ALA A 101 10.00 23.37 -8.62
N LYS A 102 9.89 23.03 -9.91
CA LYS A 102 9.18 23.85 -10.90
C LYS A 102 7.69 23.94 -10.61
N VAL A 103 7.04 22.84 -10.25
CA VAL A 103 5.60 22.81 -9.90
C VAL A 103 5.30 23.67 -8.67
N LYS A 104 6.23 23.68 -7.70
CA LYS A 104 6.09 24.38 -6.42
C LYS A 104 6.68 25.79 -6.40
N ALA A 105 7.29 26.24 -7.50
CA ALA A 105 7.86 27.58 -7.63
C ALA A 105 6.79 28.67 -7.38
N ASP A 106 7.24 29.87 -7.02
CA ASP A 106 6.39 31.05 -6.82
C ASP A 106 5.22 30.78 -5.86
N GLY A 107 5.51 30.13 -4.72
CA GLY A 107 4.50 29.78 -3.72
C GLY A 107 3.47 28.74 -4.20
N GLY A 108 3.81 27.96 -5.23
CA GLY A 108 2.92 26.97 -5.84
C GLY A 108 1.81 27.56 -6.69
N THR A 109 2.00 28.75 -7.25
CA THR A 109 1.00 29.43 -8.11
C THR A 109 0.48 28.51 -9.22
N GLU A 110 1.37 27.81 -9.93
CA GLU A 110 0.98 26.90 -11.02
C GLU A 110 0.25 25.64 -10.51
N LEU A 111 0.67 25.10 -9.36
CA LEU A 111 -0.01 23.97 -8.70
C LEU A 111 -1.44 24.37 -8.29
N LEU A 112 -1.62 25.55 -7.70
CA LEU A 112 -2.93 26.06 -7.28
C LEU A 112 -3.84 26.35 -8.47
N ARG A 113 -3.30 26.88 -9.58
CA ARG A 113 -4.04 27.04 -10.84
C ARG A 113 -4.56 25.69 -11.33
N LEU A 114 -3.69 24.68 -11.43
CA LEU A 114 -4.06 23.33 -11.85
C LEU A 114 -5.08 22.68 -10.91
N LEU A 115 -4.92 22.87 -9.60
CA LEU A 115 -5.86 22.36 -8.61
C LEU A 115 -7.24 23.01 -8.78
N PHE A 116 -7.28 24.34 -8.91
CA PHE A 116 -8.52 25.10 -9.04
C PHE A 116 -9.28 24.73 -10.32
N GLU A 117 -8.58 24.58 -11.45
CA GLU A 117 -9.19 24.14 -12.72
C GLU A 117 -9.88 22.77 -12.62
N GLN A 118 -9.37 21.89 -11.76
CA GLN A 118 -9.85 20.51 -11.63
C GLN A 118 -10.85 20.31 -10.48
N LEU A 119 -10.68 21.05 -9.39
CA LEU A 119 -11.36 20.81 -8.10
C LEU A 119 -11.96 22.08 -7.48
N GLY A 120 -11.81 23.26 -8.09
CA GLY A 120 -12.22 24.55 -7.52
C GLY A 120 -13.72 24.84 -7.53
N GLY A 121 -14.58 23.84 -7.69
CA GLY A 121 -16.00 23.95 -8.00
C GLY A 121 -16.81 24.88 -7.07
N GLY A 122 -16.88 26.16 -7.43
CA GLY A 122 -17.69 27.20 -6.77
C GLY A 122 -16.92 28.18 -5.89
N ALA A 123 -15.63 27.96 -5.65
CA ALA A 123 -14.78 28.89 -4.90
C ALA A 123 -14.25 30.03 -5.79
N GLU A 124 -13.88 31.16 -5.20
CA GLU A 124 -13.10 32.17 -5.91
C GLU A 124 -11.70 31.63 -6.24
N PRO A 125 -11.17 31.93 -7.45
CA PRO A 125 -9.84 31.49 -7.84
C PRO A 125 -8.78 32.01 -6.84
N PRO A 126 -7.77 31.19 -6.50
CA PRO A 126 -6.73 31.60 -5.57
C PRO A 126 -5.94 32.78 -6.14
N ALA A 127 -6.06 33.96 -5.54
CA ALA A 127 -5.20 35.11 -5.85
C ALA A 127 -3.80 34.95 -5.25
N ALA A 128 -3.73 34.35 -4.06
CA ALA A 128 -2.52 33.94 -3.36
C ALA A 128 -2.88 32.84 -2.34
N ALA A 129 -1.91 32.01 -1.95
CA ALA A 129 -2.07 31.07 -0.84
C ALA A 129 -1.03 31.32 0.25
N VAL A 130 -1.42 31.05 1.50
CA VAL A 130 -0.49 31.03 2.62
C VAL A 130 0.37 29.77 2.53
N VAL A 131 1.69 29.92 2.62
CA VAL A 131 2.64 28.80 2.70
C VAL A 131 3.25 28.80 4.11
N PRO A 132 2.71 28.02 5.05
CA PRO A 132 3.21 28.02 6.43
C PRO A 132 4.58 27.35 6.54
N ASP A 133 5.41 27.86 7.45
CA ASP A 133 6.65 27.17 7.84
C ASP A 133 6.33 25.91 8.67
N LEU A 134 6.79 24.76 8.18
CA LEU A 134 6.59 23.43 8.76
C LEU A 134 7.85 22.88 9.42
N THR A 135 8.90 23.70 9.56
CA THR A 135 10.15 23.30 10.22
C THR A 135 9.93 23.05 11.71
N ALA A 136 10.54 21.96 12.21
CA ALA A 136 10.56 21.59 13.61
C ALA A 136 11.59 20.48 13.85
N ALA A 137 11.91 20.22 15.12
CA ALA A 137 12.87 19.18 15.49
C ALA A 137 12.30 17.78 15.25
N GLY A 138 12.93 17.04 14.34
CA GLY A 138 12.61 15.64 14.05
C GLY A 138 11.22 15.41 13.42
N PRO A 139 10.91 14.16 13.04
CA PRO A 139 9.63 13.82 12.40
C PRO A 139 8.41 14.11 13.29
N GLU A 140 8.52 13.83 14.59
CA GLU A 140 7.43 14.08 15.56
C GLU A 140 7.10 15.56 15.68
N GLY A 141 8.13 16.40 15.85
CA GLY A 141 7.95 17.86 15.91
C GLY A 141 7.36 18.41 14.61
N ARG A 142 7.83 17.94 13.45
CA ARG A 142 7.26 18.33 12.15
C ARG A 142 5.81 17.91 11.99
N ALA A 143 5.44 16.72 12.50
CA ALA A 143 4.07 16.26 12.47
C ALA A 143 3.15 17.11 13.37
N ALA A 144 3.61 17.47 14.56
CA ALA A 144 2.89 18.38 15.44
C ALA A 144 2.73 19.79 14.82
N ARG A 145 3.80 20.34 14.21
CA ARG A 145 3.74 21.63 13.51
C ARG A 145 2.79 21.59 12.32
N THR A 146 2.82 20.52 11.53
CA THR A 146 1.90 20.30 10.40
C THR A 146 0.45 20.28 10.85
N ALA A 147 0.12 19.53 11.91
CA ALA A 147 -1.24 19.47 12.44
C ALA A 147 -1.72 20.85 12.93
N LEU A 148 -0.83 21.66 13.51
CA LEU A 148 -1.15 23.03 13.91
C LEU A 148 -1.38 23.93 12.69
N ALA A 149 -0.51 23.88 11.68
CA ALA A 149 -0.66 24.65 10.44
C ALA A 149 -1.97 24.32 9.68
N LEU A 150 -2.38 23.05 9.66
CA LEU A 150 -3.67 22.63 9.08
C LEU A 150 -4.85 23.26 9.82
N ARG A 151 -4.81 23.30 11.16
CA ARG A 151 -5.85 23.97 11.98
C ARG A 151 -5.89 25.48 11.74
N GLU A 152 -4.73 26.12 11.74
CA GLU A 152 -4.58 27.55 11.49
C GLU A 152 -5.12 27.93 10.11
N ALA A 153 -4.75 27.18 9.07
CA ALA A 153 -5.22 27.40 7.70
C ALA A 153 -6.73 27.20 7.55
N THR A 154 -7.29 26.15 8.16
CA THR A 154 -8.73 25.86 8.13
C THR A 154 -9.51 26.99 8.82
N ALA A 155 -9.07 27.44 9.99
CA ALA A 155 -9.70 28.54 10.72
C ALA A 155 -9.63 29.88 9.99
N ALA A 156 -8.58 30.11 9.18
CA ALA A 156 -8.43 31.33 8.40
C ALA A 156 -9.41 31.42 7.22
N GLY A 157 -9.98 30.31 6.75
CA GLY A 157 -10.96 30.30 5.66
C GLY A 157 -10.41 30.77 4.31
N GLY A 158 -9.10 30.63 4.09
CA GLY A 158 -8.41 31.02 2.86
C GLY A 158 -7.60 29.87 2.26
N TRP A 159 -7.07 30.08 1.06
CA TRP A 159 -6.19 29.11 0.41
C TRP A 159 -4.87 28.98 1.16
N ALA A 160 -4.45 27.75 1.47
CA ALA A 160 -3.12 27.46 1.98
C ALA A 160 -2.49 26.27 1.25
N LEU A 161 -1.18 26.35 1.02
CA LEU A 161 -0.37 25.28 0.44
C LEU A 161 0.67 24.85 1.47
N LEU A 162 0.50 23.66 2.01
CA LEU A 162 1.50 23.01 2.85
C LEU A 162 2.44 22.24 1.95
N ASP A 163 3.69 22.69 1.84
CA ASP A 163 4.75 22.04 1.09
C ASP A 163 5.48 21.02 1.97
N HIS A 164 5.54 19.77 1.52
CA HIS A 164 6.10 18.64 2.26
C HIS A 164 5.65 18.58 3.74
N PRO A 165 4.33 18.55 4.03
CA PRO A 165 3.87 18.39 5.39
C PRO A 165 4.25 17.01 5.93
N MET A 166 4.57 16.93 7.22
CA MET A 166 4.82 15.65 7.89
C MET A 166 3.54 15.17 8.56
N LEU A 167 3.07 13.98 8.21
CA LEU A 167 1.87 13.37 8.78
C LEU A 167 2.27 12.15 9.62
N ALA A 168 1.57 11.93 10.73
CA ALA A 168 1.79 10.77 11.59
C ALA A 168 0.65 9.76 11.46
N LEU A 169 1.01 8.50 11.26
CA LEU A 169 0.08 7.38 11.22
C LEU A 169 0.58 6.23 12.10
N GLU A 170 -0.10 5.97 13.22
CA GLU A 170 0.09 4.73 14.00
C GLU A 170 -0.14 3.46 13.16
N VAL A 171 0.89 2.60 13.12
CA VAL A 171 0.91 1.28 12.48
C VAL A 171 1.49 0.27 13.47
N ALA A 172 0.70 -0.76 13.82
CA ALA A 172 1.10 -1.78 14.80
C ALA A 172 1.63 -1.22 16.15
N GLY A 173 1.12 -0.04 16.57
CA GLY A 173 1.49 0.60 17.83
C GLY A 173 2.83 1.35 17.81
N SER A 174 3.32 1.69 16.61
CA SER A 174 4.46 2.58 16.35
C SER A 174 4.05 3.66 15.33
N PRO A 175 4.57 4.90 15.46
CA PRO A 175 4.29 5.95 14.49
C PRO A 175 5.05 5.72 13.17
N ALA A 176 4.34 5.80 12.06
CA ALA A 176 4.89 6.00 10.72
C ALA A 176 4.78 7.48 10.35
N TYR A 177 5.89 8.08 9.95
CA TYR A 177 5.97 9.47 9.52
C TYR A 177 5.96 9.54 8.00
N LEU A 178 5.04 10.33 7.45
CA LEU A 178 4.67 10.30 6.04
C LEU A 178 4.75 11.72 5.48
N GLU A 179 5.39 11.88 4.34
CA GLU A 179 5.61 13.19 3.71
C GLU A 179 4.98 13.18 2.31
N PRO A 180 3.69 13.57 2.16
CA PRO A 180 3.12 13.89 0.86
C PRO A 180 3.88 15.05 0.20
N ASP A 181 3.81 15.15 -1.12
CA ASP A 181 4.47 16.23 -1.84
C ASP A 181 3.85 17.59 -1.48
N ALA A 182 2.51 17.67 -1.41
CA ALA A 182 1.82 18.82 -0.82
C ALA A 182 0.41 18.49 -0.32
N VAL A 183 -0.12 19.36 0.55
CA VAL A 183 -1.53 19.38 0.95
C VAL A 183 -2.07 20.80 0.77
N VAL A 184 -3.19 20.94 0.07
CA VAL A 184 -3.86 22.23 -0.12
C VAL A 184 -5.08 22.30 0.76
N VAL A 185 -5.21 23.38 1.53
CA VAL A 185 -6.42 23.72 2.30
C VAL A 185 -7.23 24.72 1.49
N HIS A 186 -8.49 24.37 1.23
CA HIS A 186 -9.45 25.20 0.53
C HIS A 186 -10.16 26.16 1.50
N PRO A 187 -10.71 27.29 1.02
CA PRO A 187 -11.48 28.22 1.83
C PRO A 187 -12.68 27.60 2.57
N ASP A 188 -13.25 26.52 2.03
CA ASP A 188 -14.38 25.79 2.63
C ASP A 188 -13.96 24.76 3.69
N GLY A 189 -12.65 24.64 3.97
CA GLY A 189 -12.09 23.68 4.93
C GLY A 189 -11.74 22.32 4.34
N THR A 190 -11.94 22.10 3.03
CA THR A 190 -11.52 20.87 2.34
C THR A 190 -10.00 20.79 2.25
N TRP A 191 -9.42 19.64 2.57
CA TRP A 191 -8.00 19.34 2.42
C TRP A 191 -7.78 18.38 1.24
N THR A 192 -7.00 18.82 0.26
CA THR A 192 -6.68 18.04 -0.94
C THR A 192 -5.21 17.63 -0.93
N VAL A 193 -4.95 16.33 -1.00
CA VAL A 193 -3.60 15.79 -1.22
C VAL A 193 -3.17 16.04 -2.66
N VAL A 194 -1.94 16.51 -2.84
CA VAL A 194 -1.30 16.65 -4.14
C VAL A 194 -0.11 15.71 -4.22
N GLU A 195 -0.09 14.88 -5.26
CA GLU A 195 1.00 13.95 -5.56
C GLU A 195 1.68 14.39 -6.86
N ILE A 196 2.98 14.61 -6.83
CA ILE A 196 3.79 15.05 -7.96
C ILE A 196 4.65 13.86 -8.42
N LYS A 197 4.51 13.50 -9.70
CA LYS A 197 5.26 12.37 -10.28
C LYS A 197 5.94 12.77 -11.58
N SER A 198 7.14 12.25 -11.80
CA SER A 198 7.97 12.59 -12.96
C SER A 198 7.76 11.70 -14.19
N PHE A 199 6.74 10.83 -14.20
CA PHE A 199 6.33 10.10 -15.40
C PHE A 199 5.35 10.94 -16.22
N PRO A 200 5.40 10.91 -17.56
CA PRO A 200 4.57 11.76 -18.39
C PRO A 200 3.10 11.32 -18.41
N MET A 201 2.20 12.29 -18.56
CA MET A 201 0.84 12.11 -19.07
C MET A 201 0.85 12.38 -20.58
N ILE A 202 0.69 11.33 -21.39
CA ILE A 202 0.66 11.38 -22.86
C ILE A 202 -0.79 11.48 -23.30
N ASP A 203 -1.13 12.52 -24.08
CA ASP A 203 -2.50 12.73 -24.58
C ASP A 203 -3.56 12.70 -23.45
N SER A 204 -3.23 13.31 -22.31
CA SER A 204 -4.05 13.34 -21.08
C SER A 204 -4.23 11.98 -20.39
N SER A 205 -3.43 10.98 -20.73
CA SER A 205 -3.43 9.65 -20.11
C SER A 205 -2.07 9.31 -19.53
N ALA A 206 -2.06 8.71 -18.34
CA ALA A 206 -0.85 8.15 -17.74
C ALA A 206 -0.95 6.63 -17.67
N ASP A 207 0.22 5.98 -17.57
CA ASP A 207 0.31 4.55 -17.32
C ASP A 207 -0.53 4.16 -16.08
N ALA A 208 -1.51 3.27 -16.29
CA ALA A 208 -2.48 2.91 -15.26
C ALA A 208 -1.83 2.24 -14.03
N ALA A 209 -0.71 1.55 -14.19
CA ALA A 209 0.01 0.95 -13.08
C ALA A 209 0.68 2.03 -12.21
N LYS A 210 1.26 3.06 -12.83
CA LYS A 210 1.84 4.22 -12.13
C LYS A 210 0.79 5.08 -11.45
N VAL A 211 -0.34 5.37 -12.12
CA VAL A 211 -1.48 6.07 -11.51
C VAL A 211 -2.03 5.27 -10.33
N GLY A 212 -2.19 3.95 -10.49
CA GLY A 212 -2.64 3.08 -9.41
C GLY A 212 -1.66 3.03 -8.22
N ALA A 213 -0.35 3.15 -8.47
CA ALA A 213 0.65 3.25 -7.41
C ALA A 213 0.55 4.58 -6.65
N ALA A 214 0.49 5.70 -7.37
CA ALA A 214 0.26 7.03 -6.78
C ALA A 214 -1.03 7.05 -5.95
N ALA A 215 -2.15 6.54 -6.49
CA ALA A 215 -3.42 6.46 -5.78
C ALA A 215 -3.34 5.69 -4.45
N ARG A 216 -2.55 4.60 -4.41
CA ARG A 216 -2.34 3.83 -3.17
C ARG A 216 -1.48 4.58 -2.16
N GLN A 217 -0.45 5.32 -2.59
CA GLN A 217 0.34 6.18 -1.71
C GLN A 217 -0.51 7.33 -1.17
N SER A 218 -1.23 8.05 -2.04
CA SER A 218 -2.11 9.15 -1.63
C SER A 218 -3.21 8.70 -0.68
N ALA A 219 -3.73 7.48 -0.83
CA ALA A 219 -4.68 6.90 0.12
C ALA A 219 -4.11 6.75 1.54
N VAL A 220 -2.80 6.54 1.69
CA VAL A 220 -2.14 6.50 3.01
C VAL A 220 -2.12 7.91 3.63
N TYR A 221 -1.81 8.94 2.84
CA TYR A 221 -1.83 10.33 3.30
C TYR A 221 -3.23 10.78 3.69
N VAL A 222 -4.25 10.44 2.89
CA VAL A 222 -5.67 10.69 3.22
C VAL A 222 -6.04 10.06 4.57
N LEU A 223 -5.63 8.81 4.83
CA LEU A 223 -5.89 8.16 6.13
C LEU A 223 -5.21 8.87 7.31
N ALA A 224 -4.01 9.42 7.10
CA ALA A 224 -3.31 10.18 8.13
C ALA A 224 -3.98 11.54 8.38
N LEU A 225 -4.38 12.25 7.32
CA LEU A 225 -5.13 13.51 7.39
C LEU A 225 -6.49 13.34 8.07
N GLU A 226 -7.22 12.25 7.78
CA GLU A 226 -8.53 11.96 8.39
C GLU A 226 -8.46 11.95 9.93
N ARG A 227 -7.32 11.52 10.52
CA ARG A 227 -7.13 11.55 11.98
C ARG A 227 -6.97 12.96 12.53
N ILE A 228 -6.34 13.86 11.77
CA ILE A 228 -6.17 15.26 12.16
C ILE A 228 -7.49 16.01 11.97
N ALA A 229 -8.18 15.78 10.84
CA ALA A 229 -9.48 16.37 10.54
C ALA A 229 -10.55 15.98 11.56
N ALA A 230 -10.55 14.74 12.05
CA ALA A 230 -11.49 14.26 13.07
C ALA A 230 -11.50 15.08 14.38
N VAL A 231 -10.43 15.84 14.65
CA VAL A 231 -10.30 16.72 15.83
C VAL A 231 -10.12 18.19 15.45
N THR A 232 -10.36 18.55 14.18
CA THR A 232 -10.24 19.91 13.65
C THR A 232 -11.61 20.37 13.18
N GLU A 233 -12.19 21.37 13.85
CA GLU A 233 -13.48 21.94 13.46
C GLU A 233 -13.42 22.55 12.05
N GLY A 234 -14.43 22.26 11.23
CA GLY A 234 -14.51 22.75 9.85
C GLY A 234 -13.61 22.02 8.84
N ALA A 235 -12.79 21.06 9.25
CA ALA A 235 -11.92 20.32 8.33
C ALA A 235 -12.64 19.14 7.67
N GLU A 236 -12.51 19.03 6.35
CA GLU A 236 -12.95 17.86 5.57
C GLU A 236 -11.77 17.34 4.73
N VAL A 237 -11.53 16.03 4.70
CA VAL A 237 -10.48 15.45 3.84
C VAL A 237 -11.09 15.01 2.52
N GLY A 238 -10.68 15.67 1.43
CA GLY A 238 -11.07 15.30 0.08
C GLY A 238 -10.53 13.93 -0.32
N HIS A 239 -11.39 13.07 -0.89
CA HIS A 239 -10.98 11.76 -1.43
C HIS A 239 -10.65 11.78 -2.92
N ARG A 240 -10.70 12.96 -3.54
CA ARG A 240 -10.25 13.21 -4.91
C ARG A 240 -8.93 13.96 -4.80
N ILE A 241 -7.83 13.26 -5.07
CA ILE A 241 -6.49 13.84 -4.98
C ILE A 241 -6.09 14.42 -6.33
N LEU A 242 -5.14 15.36 -6.32
CA LEU A 242 -4.55 15.90 -7.53
C LEU A 242 -3.23 15.17 -7.85
N LEU A 243 -3.19 14.47 -8.98
CA LEU A 243 -1.95 13.91 -9.52
C LEU A 243 -1.37 14.88 -10.55
N VAL A 244 -0.18 15.42 -10.26
CA VAL A 244 0.55 16.33 -11.14
C VAL A 244 1.69 15.60 -11.83
N CYS A 245 1.72 15.66 -13.16
CA CYS A 245 2.76 15.03 -13.98
C CYS A 245 3.23 15.95 -15.11
N PRO A 246 4.41 15.69 -15.70
CA PRO A 246 4.81 16.33 -16.94
C PRO A 246 3.81 16.04 -18.07
N LYS A 247 3.48 17.06 -18.85
CA LYS A 247 2.63 16.97 -20.03
C LYS A 247 3.43 16.48 -21.24
N ASP A 248 2.98 15.39 -21.83
CA ASP A 248 3.56 14.76 -23.01
C ASP A 248 5.07 14.52 -22.83
N PHE A 249 5.91 15.07 -23.73
CA PHE A 249 7.37 14.98 -23.64
C PHE A 249 8.02 16.26 -23.10
N SER A 250 7.24 17.15 -22.49
CA SER A 250 7.71 18.43 -21.94
C SER A 250 7.84 18.39 -20.41
N ASN A 251 8.48 19.41 -19.83
CA ASN A 251 8.47 19.65 -18.38
C ASN A 251 7.35 20.63 -17.97
N LEU A 252 6.33 20.85 -18.81
CA LEU A 252 5.15 21.63 -18.41
C LEU A 252 4.27 20.75 -17.53
N PRO A 253 3.81 21.24 -16.37
CA PRO A 253 2.94 20.44 -15.52
C PRO A 253 1.53 20.37 -16.11
N THR A 254 0.90 19.21 -15.93
CA THR A 254 -0.54 19.01 -16.11
C THR A 254 -1.05 18.17 -14.95
N ALA A 255 -2.36 18.17 -14.72
CA ALA A 255 -2.95 17.51 -13.57
C ALA A 255 -4.14 16.62 -13.96
N SER A 256 -4.36 15.58 -13.16
CA SER A 256 -5.51 14.70 -13.25
C SER A 256 -6.07 14.43 -11.85
N VAL A 257 -7.39 14.34 -11.74
CA VAL A 257 -8.07 14.01 -10.49
C VAL A 257 -8.18 12.51 -10.33
N VAL A 258 -7.73 11.98 -9.19
CA VAL A 258 -7.80 10.56 -8.88
C VAL A 258 -8.67 10.34 -7.64
N ASP A 259 -9.76 9.59 -7.79
CA ASP A 259 -10.57 9.14 -6.65
C ASP A 259 -9.86 7.98 -5.93
N VAL A 260 -9.54 8.19 -4.65
CA VAL A 260 -8.79 7.22 -3.84
C VAL A 260 -9.66 6.46 -2.83
N ARG A 261 -10.99 6.59 -2.85
CA ARG A 261 -11.88 5.93 -1.86
C ARG A 261 -11.69 4.42 -1.80
N LYS A 262 -11.52 3.78 -2.96
CA LYS A 262 -11.27 2.34 -3.05
C LYS A 262 -9.94 1.96 -2.40
N GLN A 263 -8.87 2.68 -2.73
CA GLN A 263 -7.52 2.45 -2.21
C GLN A 263 -7.50 2.70 -0.70
N ARG A 264 -8.09 3.80 -0.24
CA ARG A 264 -8.27 4.16 1.18
C ARG A 264 -8.98 3.04 1.95
N ALA A 265 -10.07 2.50 1.42
CA ALA A 265 -10.79 1.40 2.06
C ALA A 265 -9.95 0.12 2.17
N VAL A 266 -9.15 -0.22 1.14
CA VAL A 266 -8.25 -1.37 1.18
C VAL A 266 -7.11 -1.16 2.19
N THR A 267 -6.44 -0.01 2.13
CA THR A 267 -5.34 0.34 3.03
C THR A 267 -5.80 0.34 4.49
N SER A 268 -6.93 0.98 4.80
CA SER A 268 -7.52 0.99 6.16
C SER A 268 -7.76 -0.42 6.70
N ARG A 269 -8.32 -1.32 5.87
CA ARG A 269 -8.52 -2.73 6.23
C ARG A 269 -7.20 -3.46 6.47
N GLN A 270 -6.16 -3.18 5.68
CA GLN A 270 -4.85 -3.80 5.88
C GLN A 270 -4.15 -3.32 7.14
N LEU A 271 -4.18 -2.01 7.42
CA LEU A 271 -3.63 -1.46 8.66
C LEU A 271 -4.31 -2.06 9.90
N THR A 272 -5.62 -2.27 9.83
CA THR A 272 -6.36 -2.96 10.89
C THR A 272 -5.94 -4.43 11.02
N ARG A 273 -5.58 -5.11 9.93
CA ARG A 273 -5.12 -6.51 9.95
C ARG A 273 -3.67 -6.67 10.42
N LEU A 274 -2.84 -5.65 10.28
CA LEU A 274 -1.47 -5.67 10.81
C LEU A 274 -1.42 -5.89 12.33
N THR A 275 -2.52 -5.66 13.05
CA THR A 275 -2.62 -6.05 14.46
C THR A 275 -2.55 -7.56 14.67
N ARG A 276 -2.73 -8.38 13.61
CA ARG A 276 -2.59 -9.85 13.63
C ARG A 276 -1.18 -10.34 13.26
N VAL A 277 -0.21 -9.44 13.18
CA VAL A 277 1.20 -9.84 12.98
C VAL A 277 1.67 -10.76 14.12
N GLU A 278 1.07 -10.65 15.31
CA GLU A 278 1.27 -11.59 16.42
C GLU A 278 0.98 -13.05 16.06
N ASP A 279 -0.11 -13.32 15.33
CA ASP A 279 -0.48 -14.68 14.90
C ASP A 279 0.57 -15.25 13.93
N ILE A 280 1.09 -14.40 13.04
CA ILE A 280 2.13 -14.79 12.09
C ILE A 280 3.43 -15.07 12.83
N ALA A 281 3.82 -14.21 13.77
CA ALA A 281 5.03 -14.35 14.57
C ALA A 281 5.00 -15.56 15.51
N ALA A 282 3.83 -15.89 16.07
CA ALA A 282 3.64 -17.03 16.97
C ALA A 282 3.71 -18.39 16.26
N ALA A 283 3.44 -18.43 14.95
CA ALA A 283 3.54 -19.65 14.15
C ALA A 283 4.97 -19.97 13.69
N LEU A 284 5.93 -19.08 13.96
CA LEU A 284 7.32 -19.29 13.53
C LEU A 284 8.07 -20.24 14.45
N PRO A 285 9.02 -21.02 13.91
CA PRO A 285 9.93 -21.82 14.72
C PRO A 285 10.63 -20.98 15.80
N GLU A 286 10.91 -21.60 16.93
CA GLU A 286 11.72 -20.99 17.99
C GLU A 286 13.11 -20.63 17.45
N GLY A 287 13.66 -19.49 17.87
CA GLY A 287 14.94 -18.98 17.37
C GLY A 287 14.91 -18.34 15.98
N THR A 288 13.76 -18.26 15.30
CA THR A 288 13.66 -17.55 14.01
C THR A 288 14.10 -16.09 14.16
N THR A 289 14.97 -15.64 13.26
CA THR A 289 15.43 -14.25 13.16
C THR A 289 15.65 -13.88 11.68
N PHE A 290 15.49 -12.60 11.37
CA PHE A 290 15.75 -11.97 10.08
C PHE A 290 16.97 -11.03 10.15
N ASP A 291 17.80 -11.16 11.20
CA ASP A 291 19.01 -10.37 11.38
C ASP A 291 19.98 -10.59 10.20
N PRO A 292 20.30 -9.55 9.41
CA PRO A 292 21.21 -9.66 8.27
C PRO A 292 22.62 -10.13 8.61
N GLY A 293 23.01 -10.18 9.89
CA GLY A 293 24.27 -10.76 10.37
C GLY A 293 24.30 -12.29 10.38
N CYS A 294 23.16 -12.97 10.23
CA CYS A 294 23.09 -14.42 10.10
C CYS A 294 23.62 -14.90 8.73
N SER A 295 23.92 -16.20 8.61
CA SER A 295 24.32 -16.79 7.33
C SER A 295 23.18 -16.76 6.29
N PRO A 296 23.49 -16.74 4.99
CA PRO A 296 22.48 -16.77 3.92
C PRO A 296 21.52 -17.96 4.02
N GLU A 297 22.00 -19.13 4.46
CA GLU A 297 21.20 -20.35 4.64
C GLU A 297 20.20 -20.23 5.80
N GLU A 298 20.64 -19.67 6.93
CA GLU A 298 19.77 -19.39 8.08
C GLU A 298 18.69 -18.36 7.72
N LEU A 299 19.09 -17.27 7.05
CA LEU A 299 18.17 -16.24 6.57
C LEU A 299 17.17 -16.80 5.54
N GLY A 300 17.64 -17.64 4.62
CA GLY A 300 16.79 -18.32 3.65
C GLY A 300 15.71 -19.15 4.35
N SER A 301 16.11 -19.95 5.34
CA SER A 301 15.19 -20.78 6.13
C SER A 301 14.18 -19.93 6.92
N ALA A 302 14.64 -18.86 7.57
CA ALA A 302 13.77 -17.94 8.32
C ALA A 302 12.75 -17.25 7.41
N VAL A 303 13.18 -16.74 6.26
CA VAL A 303 12.31 -16.05 5.29
C VAL A 303 11.30 -17.04 4.67
N GLU A 304 11.73 -18.26 4.37
CA GLU A 304 10.86 -19.31 3.83
C GLU A 304 9.82 -19.81 4.84
N ALA A 305 10.13 -19.81 6.14
CA ALA A 305 9.19 -20.15 7.20
C ALA A 305 7.95 -19.23 7.24
N VAL A 306 8.04 -18.02 6.66
CA VAL A 306 6.91 -17.11 6.51
C VAL A 306 6.34 -17.20 5.09
N PRO A 307 5.09 -17.65 4.88
CA PRO A 307 4.52 -17.76 3.54
C PRO A 307 4.46 -16.40 2.80
N ALA A 308 4.93 -16.39 1.55
CA ALA A 308 4.71 -15.26 0.64
C ALA A 308 3.54 -15.51 -0.30
N ALA A 309 2.89 -14.43 -0.71
CA ALA A 309 1.92 -14.43 -1.80
C ALA A 309 2.52 -13.68 -2.99
N TYR A 310 3.55 -14.26 -3.61
CA TYR A 310 4.23 -13.60 -4.73
C TYR A 310 3.25 -13.33 -5.88
N ALA A 311 3.46 -12.19 -6.54
CA ALA A 311 2.84 -11.85 -7.80
C ALA A 311 3.81 -10.92 -8.57
N PRO A 312 3.79 -10.87 -9.91
CA PRO A 312 4.71 -10.06 -10.71
C PRO A 312 4.75 -8.58 -10.33
N GLU A 313 3.64 -8.00 -9.87
CA GLU A 313 3.54 -6.62 -9.42
C GLU A 313 4.42 -6.33 -8.20
N CYS A 314 4.81 -7.37 -7.44
CA CYS A 314 5.76 -7.24 -6.34
C CYS A 314 7.11 -6.67 -6.80
N LEU A 315 7.52 -6.90 -8.06
CA LEU A 315 8.79 -6.38 -8.59
C LEU A 315 8.89 -4.86 -8.56
N ALA A 316 7.76 -4.14 -8.58
CA ALA A 316 7.72 -2.69 -8.48
C ALA A 316 7.56 -2.19 -7.03
N ALA A 317 7.14 -3.07 -6.11
CA ALA A 317 6.59 -2.68 -4.81
C ALA A 317 7.29 -3.33 -3.60
N CYS A 318 8.13 -4.35 -3.79
CA CYS A 318 8.75 -5.09 -2.71
C CYS A 318 10.21 -5.43 -3.01
N GLU A 319 11.08 -5.12 -2.05
CA GLU A 319 12.52 -5.32 -2.11
C GLU A 319 12.89 -6.81 -2.14
N LEU A 320 12.07 -7.68 -1.55
CA LEU A 320 12.23 -9.14 -1.59
C LEU A 320 11.63 -9.81 -2.84
N ALA A 321 11.11 -9.05 -3.80
CA ALA A 321 10.37 -9.62 -4.93
C ALA A 321 11.23 -10.55 -5.80
N PHE A 322 12.52 -10.26 -5.96
CA PHE A 322 13.43 -11.10 -6.75
C PHE A 322 13.67 -12.46 -6.11
N HIS A 323 13.92 -12.49 -4.78
CA HIS A 323 14.00 -13.73 -4.01
C HIS A 323 12.70 -14.54 -4.14
N CYS A 324 11.55 -13.91 -3.92
CA CYS A 324 10.25 -14.58 -4.02
C CYS A 324 9.95 -15.08 -5.45
N ARG A 325 10.37 -14.34 -6.48
CA ARG A 325 10.22 -14.75 -7.90
C ARG A 325 11.09 -15.96 -8.22
N ALA A 326 12.34 -15.96 -7.75
CA ALA A 326 13.25 -17.08 -7.97
C ALA A 326 12.66 -18.36 -7.37
N LYS A 327 12.16 -18.29 -6.13
CA LYS A 327 11.48 -19.41 -5.47
C LYS A 327 10.24 -19.88 -6.23
N ALA A 328 9.33 -18.96 -6.57
CA ALA A 328 8.11 -19.30 -7.33
C ALA A 328 8.43 -19.96 -8.67
N ARG A 329 9.51 -19.57 -9.34
CA ARG A 329 9.97 -20.22 -10.58
C ARG A 329 10.57 -21.59 -10.35
N ALA A 330 11.39 -21.75 -9.32
CA ALA A 330 12.00 -23.04 -8.97
C ALA A 330 10.94 -24.10 -8.61
N GLU A 331 9.86 -23.68 -7.96
CA GLU A 331 8.71 -24.54 -7.60
C GLU A 331 7.74 -24.76 -8.77
N GLY A 332 7.94 -24.08 -9.91
CA GLY A 332 7.00 -24.09 -11.02
C GLY A 332 5.62 -23.53 -10.64
N ALA A 333 5.54 -22.62 -9.69
CA ALA A 333 4.30 -22.09 -9.13
C ALA A 333 3.58 -21.14 -10.11
N VAL A 334 2.25 -21.23 -10.18
CA VAL A 334 1.43 -20.43 -11.11
C VAL A 334 1.40 -18.94 -10.73
N GLU A 335 1.77 -18.59 -9.50
CA GLU A 335 1.97 -17.21 -9.02
C GLU A 335 2.91 -16.41 -9.92
N SER A 336 3.87 -17.08 -10.58
CA SER A 336 4.79 -16.46 -11.52
C SER A 336 4.12 -15.91 -12.78
N LEU A 337 2.92 -16.39 -13.12
CA LEU A 337 2.12 -15.99 -14.28
C LEU A 337 1.23 -14.76 -14.02
N GLY A 338 1.08 -14.36 -12.75
CA GLY A 338 0.28 -13.20 -12.36
C GLY A 338 -1.11 -13.54 -11.83
N ARG A 339 -1.72 -12.55 -11.17
CA ARG A 339 -2.96 -12.74 -10.39
C ARG A 339 -4.16 -13.13 -11.23
N SER A 340 -4.28 -12.55 -12.43
CA SER A 340 -5.39 -12.85 -13.36
C SER A 340 -5.36 -14.33 -13.75
N VAL A 341 -4.21 -14.79 -14.26
CA VAL A 341 -4.02 -16.18 -14.67
C VAL A 341 -4.21 -17.13 -13.49
N ARG A 342 -3.58 -16.84 -12.34
CA ARG A 342 -3.78 -17.65 -11.12
C ARG A 342 -5.25 -17.76 -10.72
N GLY A 343 -6.02 -16.69 -10.82
CA GLY A 343 -7.45 -16.69 -10.47
C GLY A 343 -8.28 -17.63 -11.34
N GLU A 344 -7.93 -17.79 -12.61
CA GLU A 344 -8.61 -18.68 -13.56
C GLU A 344 -8.24 -20.16 -13.37
N LEU A 345 -7.04 -20.42 -12.85
CA LEU A 345 -6.51 -21.78 -12.66
C LEU A 345 -7.06 -22.52 -11.43
N GLY A 346 -7.87 -21.85 -10.60
CA GLY A 346 -8.56 -22.48 -9.48
C GLY A 346 -7.61 -23.20 -8.52
N GLY A 347 -7.81 -24.51 -8.34
CA GLY A 347 -7.00 -25.36 -7.47
C GLY A 347 -5.65 -25.80 -8.04
N LEU A 348 -5.34 -25.50 -9.31
CA LEU A 348 -4.08 -25.89 -9.94
C LEU A 348 -2.97 -24.90 -9.56
N THR A 349 -2.01 -25.37 -8.77
CA THR A 349 -0.98 -24.51 -8.15
C THR A 349 0.37 -24.52 -8.90
N THR A 350 0.60 -25.48 -9.79
CA THR A 350 1.86 -25.58 -10.56
C THR A 350 1.62 -25.55 -12.06
N VAL A 351 2.55 -24.96 -12.80
CA VAL A 351 2.55 -24.93 -14.26
C VAL A 351 2.53 -26.34 -14.83
N ALA A 352 3.28 -27.27 -14.23
CA ALA A 352 3.28 -28.68 -14.64
C ALA A 352 1.89 -29.33 -14.47
N GLY A 353 1.22 -29.10 -13.34
CA GLY A 353 -0.14 -29.59 -13.11
C GLY A 353 -1.16 -29.00 -14.09
N VAL A 354 -1.04 -27.70 -14.41
CA VAL A 354 -1.88 -27.05 -15.44
C VAL A 354 -1.70 -27.71 -16.81
N LEU A 355 -0.44 -27.96 -17.21
CA LEU A 355 -0.15 -28.61 -18.49
C LEU A 355 -0.61 -30.07 -18.51
N ALA A 356 -0.48 -30.80 -17.39
CA ALA A 356 -0.99 -32.17 -17.28
C ALA A 356 -2.52 -32.24 -17.38
N ALA A 357 -3.22 -31.30 -16.72
CA ALA A 357 -4.68 -31.17 -16.81
C ALA A 357 -5.13 -30.82 -18.24
N ALA A 358 -4.45 -29.88 -18.89
CA ALA A 358 -4.71 -29.47 -20.27
C ALA A 358 -4.49 -30.61 -21.27
N ALA A 359 -3.48 -31.45 -21.05
CA ALA A 359 -3.19 -32.64 -21.85
C ALA A 359 -4.10 -33.85 -21.56
N GLY A 360 -5.04 -33.72 -20.62
CA GLY A 360 -5.92 -34.82 -20.22
C GLY A 360 -5.23 -35.96 -19.45
N LYS A 361 -4.00 -35.75 -18.96
CA LYS A 361 -3.26 -36.73 -18.16
C LYS A 361 -3.72 -36.77 -16.71
N GLU A 362 -4.16 -35.63 -16.20
CA GLU A 362 -4.66 -35.43 -14.85
C GLU A 362 -5.91 -34.52 -14.87
N GLY A 363 -6.47 -34.25 -13.69
CA GLY A 363 -7.58 -33.31 -13.49
C GLY A 363 -8.96 -33.93 -13.73
N ASP A 364 -9.90 -33.60 -12.84
CA ASP A 364 -11.30 -34.00 -12.95
C ASP A 364 -11.92 -33.39 -14.23
N PRO A 365 -12.41 -34.20 -15.19
CA PRO A 365 -13.10 -33.68 -16.37
C PRO A 365 -14.33 -32.83 -16.06
N ALA A 366 -14.95 -33.01 -14.88
CA ALA A 366 -16.09 -32.21 -14.43
C ALA A 366 -15.68 -30.84 -13.85
N ASP A 367 -14.39 -30.63 -13.54
CA ASP A 367 -13.88 -29.32 -13.12
C ASP A 367 -13.95 -28.33 -14.31
N PRO A 368 -14.70 -27.21 -14.19
CA PRO A 368 -14.82 -26.22 -15.24
C PRO A 368 -13.47 -25.64 -15.71
N THR A 369 -12.50 -25.48 -14.81
CA THR A 369 -11.15 -25.01 -15.12
C THR A 369 -10.41 -26.04 -15.97
N VAL A 370 -10.46 -27.33 -15.60
CA VAL A 370 -9.83 -28.41 -16.39
C VAL A 370 -10.47 -28.51 -17.77
N ALA A 371 -11.81 -28.43 -17.85
CA ALA A 371 -12.52 -28.44 -19.13
C ALA A 371 -12.13 -27.24 -20.02
N ALA A 372 -11.97 -26.05 -19.44
CA ALA A 372 -11.51 -24.87 -20.16
C ALA A 372 -10.06 -25.02 -20.67
N LEU A 373 -9.16 -25.55 -19.84
CA LEU A 373 -7.77 -25.81 -20.21
C LEU A 373 -7.66 -26.81 -21.37
N ARG A 374 -8.43 -27.91 -21.33
CA ARG A 374 -8.47 -28.90 -22.43
C ARG A 374 -8.99 -28.30 -23.72
N ARG A 375 -10.05 -27.47 -23.66
CA ARG A 375 -10.53 -26.71 -24.82
C ARG A 375 -9.46 -25.78 -25.37
N ALA A 376 -8.77 -25.02 -24.51
CA ALA A 376 -7.69 -24.13 -24.93
C ALA A 376 -6.51 -24.90 -25.57
N ALA A 377 -6.17 -26.07 -25.05
CA ALA A 377 -5.14 -26.93 -25.61
C ALA A 377 -5.53 -27.47 -27.00
N ALA A 378 -6.79 -27.89 -27.19
CA ALA A 378 -7.31 -28.33 -28.49
C ALA A 378 -7.25 -27.18 -29.52
N LEU A 379 -7.76 -26.00 -29.18
CA LEU A 379 -7.72 -24.81 -30.05
C LEU A 379 -6.28 -24.41 -30.41
N ARG A 380 -5.35 -24.49 -29.46
CA ARG A 380 -3.93 -24.24 -29.73
C ARG A 380 -3.34 -25.26 -30.70
N ALA A 381 -3.67 -26.54 -30.56
CA ALA A 381 -3.20 -27.59 -31.46
C ALA A 381 -3.74 -27.41 -32.89
N GLU A 382 -5.02 -27.08 -33.03
CA GLU A 382 -5.64 -26.74 -34.32
C GLU A 382 -4.96 -25.55 -34.98
N ALA A 383 -4.70 -24.48 -34.22
CA ALA A 383 -4.02 -23.29 -34.73
C ALA A 383 -2.59 -23.58 -35.22
N LEU A 384 -1.84 -24.42 -34.49
CA LEU A 384 -0.48 -24.80 -34.89
C LEU A 384 -0.47 -25.69 -36.14
N ALA A 385 -1.40 -26.63 -36.25
CA ALA A 385 -1.54 -27.47 -37.43
C ALA A 385 -1.92 -26.67 -38.70
N GLY A 386 -2.68 -25.58 -38.55
CA GLY A 386 -3.02 -24.68 -39.64
C GLY A 386 -1.86 -23.84 -40.19
N VAL A 387 -0.80 -23.62 -39.40
CA VAL A 387 0.40 -22.86 -39.81
C VAL A 387 1.35 -23.73 -40.65
N ASP A 388 1.45 -25.03 -40.34
CA ASP A 388 2.26 -25.99 -41.11
C ASP A 388 1.60 -26.39 -42.46
N GLY A 389 0.32 -26.07 -42.64
CA GLY A 389 -0.44 -26.30 -43.88
C GLY A 389 -0.43 -25.13 -44.88
N GLY A 390 0.43 -24.13 -44.68
CA GLY A 390 0.54 -22.96 -45.56
C GLY A 390 0.83 -23.34 -47.01
N VAL A 391 -0.16 -23.08 -47.88
CA VAL A 391 -0.14 -23.26 -49.34
C VAL A 391 1.17 -22.72 -49.95
N PRO A 392 1.87 -23.48 -50.81
CA PRO A 392 3.01 -22.94 -51.54
C PRO A 392 2.53 -21.78 -52.42
N CYS A 393 3.11 -20.60 -52.25
CA CYS A 393 2.91 -19.48 -53.16
C CYS A 393 3.35 -19.93 -54.57
N HIS A 394 2.38 -20.10 -55.46
CA HIS A 394 2.61 -20.29 -56.90
C HIS A 394 2.74 -18.96 -57.61
#